data_AF-A0AA95HHA3-F1
#
_entry.id   AF-A0AA95HHA3-F1
#
_cell.length_a   1.000
_cell.length_b   1.000
_cell.length_c   1.000
_cell.angle_alpha   90.00
_cell.angle_beta   90.00
_cell.angle_gamma   90.00
#
_symmetry.space_group_name_H-M   'P 1'
#
loop_
_entity.id
_entity.type
_entity.pdbx_description
1 polymer ?
#
loop_
_entity_poly.entity_id
_entity_poly.type
_entity_poly.pdbx_seq_one_letter_code
_entity_poly.pdbx_strand_id
1 'polypeptide(L)'
;MNIYYLSLASLGKNHWWRYALGLVVIAIFWQVLGAIPLGIMIMFILGDNNPATNVNLDTLKFEGIDSLWPYLGINFTLFSMLAGVFLTVRFLHQRHFTSVITPLASVNWMLMLKGFFVFLGLIGLATLLETL
;
A
#
# COMPACT_ATOMS: atom_id res chain seq x y z
N MET A 1 -11.29 10.71 -28.91
CA MET A 1 -10.42 11.82 -28.49
C MET A 1 -8.98 11.28 -28.47
N ASN A 2 -8.09 11.77 -29.34
CA ASN A 2 -6.70 11.32 -29.37
C ASN A 2 -5.95 11.91 -28.17
N ILE A 3 -5.60 11.07 -27.19
CA ILE A 3 -4.79 11.45 -26.05
C ILE A 3 -3.32 11.36 -26.48
N TYR A 4 -2.69 12.51 -26.69
CA TYR A 4 -1.25 12.55 -26.97
C TYR A 4 -0.49 12.25 -25.68
N TYR A 5 0.47 11.31 -25.71
CA TYR A 5 1.22 10.90 -24.51
C TYR A 5 1.83 12.09 -23.74
N LEU A 6 2.36 13.08 -24.45
CA LEU A 6 2.95 14.28 -23.83
C LEU A 6 1.92 15.18 -23.13
N SER A 7 0.64 15.15 -23.52
CA SER A 7 -0.38 15.93 -22.83
C SER A 7 -0.69 15.36 -21.44
N LEU A 8 -0.38 14.09 -21.18
CA LEU A 8 -0.51 13.49 -19.85
C LEU A 8 0.41 14.16 -18.82
N ALA A 9 1.58 14.65 -19.25
CA ALA A 9 2.51 15.37 -18.37
C ALA A 9 1.94 16.72 -17.88
N SER A 10 0.91 17.24 -18.54
CA SER A 10 0.21 18.47 -18.13
C SER A 10 -1.00 18.21 -17.22
N LEU A 11 -1.30 16.94 -16.89
CA LEU A 11 -2.40 16.60 -15.98
C LEU A 11 -2.08 17.01 -14.54
N GLY A 12 -2.90 17.93 -14.01
CA GLY A 12 -2.78 18.42 -12.64
C GLY A 12 -1.59 19.37 -12.44
N LYS A 13 -1.20 19.55 -11.18
CA LYS A 13 -0.08 20.43 -10.80
C LYS A 13 1.20 19.63 -10.60
N ASN A 14 2.20 19.87 -11.46
CA ASN A 14 3.43 19.08 -11.52
C ASN A 14 4.71 19.86 -11.15
N HIS A 15 4.58 20.83 -10.23
CA HIS A 15 5.76 21.51 -9.68
C HIS A 15 6.58 20.53 -8.83
N TRP A 16 7.90 20.57 -8.94
CA TRP A 16 8.82 19.62 -8.27
C TRP A 16 8.57 19.48 -6.77
N TRP A 17 8.28 20.58 -6.06
CA TRP A 17 8.09 20.57 -4.61
C TRP A 17 6.88 19.76 -4.18
N ARG A 18 5.87 19.60 -5.06
CA ARG A 18 4.69 18.77 -4.80
C ARG A 18 5.07 17.29 -4.73
N TYR A 19 6.07 16.86 -5.49
CA TYR A 19 6.59 15.50 -5.39
C TYR A 19 7.36 15.30 -4.09
N ALA A 20 8.22 16.25 -3.71
CA ALA A 20 8.95 16.19 -2.44
C ALA A 20 7.99 16.16 -1.24
N LEU A 21 7.02 17.08 -1.19
CA LEU A 21 6.02 17.10 -0.12
C LEU A 21 5.11 15.86 -0.17
N GLY A 22 4.76 15.37 -1.36
CA GLY A 22 3.98 14.15 -1.52
C GLY A 22 4.66 12.93 -0.93
N LEU A 23 5.98 12.78 -1.15
CA LEU A 23 6.78 11.74 -0.53
C LEU A 23 6.75 11.83 0.99
N VAL A 24 6.89 13.03 1.55
CA VAL A 24 6.80 13.26 3.01
C VAL A 24 5.42 12.88 3.54
N VAL A 25 4.34 13.31 2.88
CA VAL A 25 2.96 12.96 3.27
C VAL A 25 2.75 11.45 3.25
N ILE A 26 3.15 10.77 2.17
CA ILE A 26 3.03 9.31 2.04
C ILE A 26 3.83 8.61 3.15
N ALA A 27 5.06 9.07 3.43
CA ALA A 27 5.89 8.51 4.48
C ALA A 27 5.28 8.67 5.88
N ILE A 28 4.70 9.84 6.20
CA ILE A 28 3.98 10.06 7.47
C ILE A 28 2.78 9.15 7.59
N PHE A 29 1.98 9.03 6.52
CA PHE A 29 0.84 8.12 6.51
C PHE A 29 1.26 6.66 6.68
N TRP A 30 2.35 6.25 6.03
CA TRP A 30 2.87 4.89 6.13
C TRP A 30 3.43 4.58 7.52
N GLN A 31 4.38 5.40 7.99
CA GLN A 31 5.18 5.10 9.18
C GLN A 31 4.51 5.55 10.48
N VAL A 32 3.83 6.70 10.48
CA VAL A 32 3.23 7.24 11.71
C VAL A 32 1.81 6.75 11.85
N LEU A 33 0.93 7.08 10.91
CA LEU A 33 -0.49 6.70 11.00
C LEU A 33 -0.69 5.20 10.85
N GLY A 34 0.05 4.59 9.92
CA GLY A 34 0.03 3.16 9.70
C GLY A 34 0.49 2.33 10.88
N ALA A 35 1.44 2.82 11.69
CA ALA A 35 1.95 2.10 12.84
C ALA A 35 1.01 2.15 14.06
N ILE A 36 -0.02 3.00 14.06
CA ILE A 36 -0.91 3.20 15.22
C ILE A 36 -1.51 1.89 15.73
N PRO A 37 -2.13 1.02 14.90
CA PRO A 37 -2.74 -0.20 15.43
C PRO A 37 -1.72 -1.15 16.05
N LEU A 38 -0.55 -1.29 15.43
CA LEU A 38 0.54 -2.11 15.96
C LEU A 38 1.07 -1.54 17.28
N GLY A 39 1.27 -0.22 17.36
CA GLY A 39 1.71 0.47 18.57
C GLY A 39 0.71 0.36 19.72
N ILE A 40 -0.58 0.50 19.44
CA ILE A 40 -1.65 0.28 20.42
C ILE A 40 -1.60 -1.16 20.96
N MET A 41 -1.48 -2.14 20.06
CA MET A 41 -1.38 -3.54 20.46
C MET A 41 -0.17 -3.80 21.37
N ILE A 42 1.02 -3.28 20.99
CA ILE A 42 2.24 -3.38 21.82
C ILE A 42 2.01 -2.76 23.21
N MET A 43 1.39 -1.58 23.29
CA MET A 43 1.08 -0.94 24.57
C MET A 43 0.15 -1.78 25.45
N PHE A 44 -0.86 -2.44 24.87
CA PHE A 44 -1.75 -3.33 25.61
C PHE A 44 -1.01 -4.55 26.15
N ILE A 45 -0.14 -5.18 25.34
CA ILE A 45 0.60 -6.38 25.74
C ILE A 45 1.60 -6.05 26.85
N LEU A 46 2.35 -4.96 26.72
CA LEU A 46 3.31 -4.58 27.75
C LEU A 46 2.65 -4.11 29.05
N GLY A 47 1.38 -3.72 29.01
CA GLY A 47 0.60 -3.24 30.16
C GLY A 47 -0.25 -4.30 30.86
N ASP A 48 -0.41 -5.50 30.30
CA ASP A 48 -1.33 -6.52 30.82
C ASP A 48 -0.80 -7.30 32.04
N ASN A 49 0.50 -7.17 32.36
CA ASN A 49 1.21 -7.91 33.41
C ASN A 49 1.09 -9.44 33.31
N ASN A 50 0.79 -9.96 32.12
CA ASN A 50 0.63 -11.38 31.89
C ASN A 50 1.98 -12.00 31.46
N PRO A 51 2.55 -12.94 32.25
CA PRO A 51 3.83 -13.57 31.90
C PRO A 51 3.76 -14.46 30.66
N ALA A 52 2.55 -14.80 30.18
CA ALA A 52 2.37 -15.58 28.97
C ALA A 52 2.53 -14.76 27.69
N THR A 53 2.37 -13.44 27.75
CA THR A 53 2.40 -12.53 26.58
C THR A 53 3.57 -11.56 26.69
N ASN A 54 4.35 -11.43 25.63
CA ASN A 54 5.49 -10.51 25.62
C ASN A 54 5.82 -10.01 24.21
N VAL A 55 6.49 -8.87 24.13
CA VAL A 55 7.03 -8.32 22.88
C VAL A 55 8.50 -7.99 23.07
N ASN A 56 9.36 -8.62 22.28
CA ASN A 56 10.77 -8.23 22.20
C ASN A 56 10.88 -7.03 21.25
N LEU A 57 11.19 -5.84 21.77
CA LEU A 57 11.23 -4.60 20.99
C LEU A 57 12.41 -4.51 20.01
N ASP A 58 13.51 -5.21 20.28
CA ASP A 58 14.68 -5.21 19.39
C ASP A 58 14.44 -6.02 18.12
N THR A 59 13.64 -7.10 18.24
CA THR A 59 13.33 -8.02 17.13
C THR A 59 11.89 -7.90 16.62
N LEU A 60 11.05 -7.12 17.31
CA LEU A 60 9.60 -7.02 17.11
C LEU A 60 8.90 -8.39 17.11
N LYS A 61 9.42 -9.34 17.88
CA LYS A 61 8.85 -10.68 18.01
C LYS A 61 7.78 -10.68 19.10
N PHE A 62 6.60 -11.17 18.74
CA PHE A 62 5.46 -11.36 19.63
C PHE A 62 5.44 -12.78 20.17
N GLU A 63 5.27 -12.94 21.48
CA GLU A 63 5.20 -14.22 22.18
C GLU A 63 3.85 -14.33 22.91
N GLY A 64 3.25 -15.52 22.90
CA GLY A 64 1.96 -15.77 23.54
C GLY A 64 0.73 -15.23 22.81
N ILE A 65 0.90 -14.73 21.58
CA ILE A 65 -0.16 -14.08 20.79
C ILE A 65 -0.23 -14.73 19.41
N ASP A 66 -1.44 -14.89 18.90
CA ASP A 66 -1.66 -15.35 17.53
C ASP A 66 -0.96 -14.40 16.54
N SER A 67 -0.16 -14.98 15.65
CA SER A 67 0.60 -14.25 14.62
C SER A 67 -0.29 -13.46 13.66
N LEU A 68 -1.58 -13.78 13.58
CA LEU A 68 -2.57 -13.04 12.80
C LEU A 68 -2.64 -11.57 13.21
N TRP A 69 -2.57 -11.24 14.50
CA TRP A 69 -2.77 -9.87 14.97
C TRP A 69 -1.61 -8.93 14.62
N PRO A 70 -0.33 -9.27 14.92
CA PRO A 70 0.81 -8.52 14.41
C PRO A 70 0.83 -8.43 12.89
N TYR A 71 0.45 -9.52 12.19
CA TYR A 71 0.35 -9.53 10.73
C TYR A 71 -0.67 -8.51 10.22
N LEU A 72 -1.88 -8.44 10.79
CA LEU A 72 -2.87 -7.44 10.40
C LEU A 72 -2.41 -6.02 10.75
N GLY A 73 -1.81 -5.84 11.93
CA GLY A 73 -1.26 -4.56 12.38
C GLY A 73 -0.18 -4.01 11.45
N ILE A 74 0.77 -4.84 11.01
CA ILE A 74 1.83 -4.42 10.09
C ILE A 74 1.29 -4.17 8.68
N ASN A 75 0.35 -4.98 8.19
CA ASN A 75 -0.26 -4.78 6.87
C ASN A 75 -1.18 -3.55 6.84
N PHE A 76 -1.71 -3.11 7.98
CA PHE A 76 -2.44 -1.85 8.08
C PHE A 76 -1.60 -0.64 7.63
N THR A 77 -0.28 -0.69 7.82
CA THR A 77 0.64 0.36 7.36
C THR A 77 0.54 0.58 5.85
N LEU A 78 0.31 -0.49 5.06
CA LEU A 78 0.15 -0.42 3.61
C LEU A 78 -1.14 0.28 3.22
N PHE A 79 -2.25 0.02 3.92
CA PHE A 79 -3.52 0.72 3.68
C PHE A 79 -3.39 2.21 4.01
N SER A 80 -2.69 2.56 5.08
CA SER A 80 -2.44 3.95 5.43
C SER A 80 -1.52 4.63 4.41
N MET A 81 -0.48 3.95 3.91
CA MET A 81 0.33 4.43 2.78
C MET A 81 -0.52 4.72 1.54
N LEU A 82 -1.43 3.82 1.17
CA LEU A 82 -2.35 4.03 0.04
C LEU A 82 -3.27 5.24 0.26
N ALA A 83 -3.74 5.46 1.49
CA ALA A 83 -4.47 6.68 1.83
C ALA A 83 -3.60 7.94 1.64
N GLY A 84 -2.33 7.91 2.07
CA GLY A 84 -1.36 8.98 1.83
C GLY A 84 -1.14 9.26 0.34
N VAL A 85 -1.06 8.21 -0.49
CA VAL A 85 -0.97 8.34 -1.96
C VAL A 85 -2.25 8.99 -2.49
N PHE A 86 -3.43 8.51 -2.08
CA PHE A 86 -4.70 9.07 -2.50
C PHE A 86 -4.81 10.56 -2.19
N LEU A 87 -4.48 10.96 -0.95
CA LEU A 87 -4.50 12.36 -0.54
C LEU A 87 -3.51 13.21 -1.34
N THR A 88 -2.29 12.71 -1.54
CA THR A 88 -1.26 13.38 -2.33
C THR A 88 -1.72 13.60 -3.77
N VAL A 89 -2.32 12.58 -4.39
CA VAL A 89 -2.79 12.67 -5.78
C VAL A 89 -3.98 13.63 -5.89
N ARG A 90 -4.97 13.49 -5.00
CA ARG A 90 -6.22 14.26 -5.04
C ARG A 90 -6.05 15.72 -4.63
N PHE A 91 -5.30 15.99 -3.57
CA PHE A 91 -5.21 17.33 -2.97
C PHE A 91 -3.92 18.04 -3.33
N LEU A 92 -2.78 17.35 -3.28
CA LEU A 92 -1.49 17.98 -3.57
C LEU A 92 -1.26 18.14 -5.07
N HIS A 93 -1.59 17.14 -5.89
CA HIS A 93 -1.46 17.27 -7.35
C HIS A 93 -2.75 17.73 -8.05
N GLN A 94 -3.87 17.80 -7.32
CA GLN A 94 -5.17 18.26 -7.85
C GLN A 94 -5.61 17.47 -9.09
N ARG A 95 -5.37 16.16 -9.08
CA ARG A 95 -5.71 15.26 -10.19
C ARG A 95 -6.64 14.14 -9.71
N HIS A 96 -7.35 13.54 -10.65
CA HIS A 96 -8.20 12.40 -10.34
C HIS A 96 -7.33 11.17 -10.04
N PHE A 97 -7.68 10.38 -9.02
CA PHE A 97 -6.85 9.25 -8.59
C PHE A 97 -6.64 8.21 -9.70
N THR A 98 -7.68 7.95 -10.50
CA THR A 98 -7.60 6.98 -11.62
C THR A 98 -6.59 7.39 -12.69
N SER A 99 -6.20 8.66 -12.78
CA SER A 99 -5.19 9.13 -13.76
C SER A 99 -3.80 8.53 -13.51
N VAL A 100 -3.53 8.05 -12.30
CA VAL A 100 -2.29 7.35 -11.95
C VAL A 100 -2.34 5.87 -12.37
N ILE A 101 -3.54 5.31 -12.48
CA ILE A 101 -3.76 3.90 -12.86
C ILE A 101 -3.82 3.75 -14.37
N THR A 102 -4.53 4.68 -15.04
CA THR A 102 -4.72 4.62 -16.50
C THR A 102 -4.85 6.03 -17.09
N PRO A 103 -4.32 6.26 -18.31
CA PRO A 103 -4.56 7.49 -19.05
C PRO A 103 -5.96 7.55 -19.68
N LEU A 104 -6.71 6.43 -19.67
CA LEU A 104 -8.05 6.36 -20.24
C LEU A 104 -9.09 7.03 -19.34
N ALA A 105 -10.28 7.31 -19.90
CA ALA A 105 -11.38 7.92 -19.16
C ALA A 105 -11.83 7.07 -17.94
N SER A 106 -11.69 5.75 -18.03
CA SER A 106 -12.01 4.82 -16.96
C SER A 106 -11.13 3.58 -17.01
N VAL A 107 -11.05 2.87 -15.88
CA VAL A 107 -10.32 1.61 -15.78
C VAL A 107 -11.08 0.52 -16.55
N ASN A 108 -10.42 -0.09 -17.53
CA ASN A 108 -10.97 -1.25 -18.23
C ASN A 108 -10.69 -2.53 -17.43
N TRP A 109 -11.62 -2.86 -16.53
CA TRP A 109 -11.53 -4.04 -15.66
C TRP A 109 -11.41 -5.36 -16.43
N MET A 110 -12.07 -5.47 -17.58
CA MET A 110 -11.99 -6.67 -18.42
C MET A 110 -10.57 -6.88 -18.97
N LEU A 111 -9.91 -5.80 -19.40
CA LEU A 111 -8.52 -5.87 -19.84
C LEU A 111 -7.58 -6.26 -18.69
N MET A 112 -7.80 -5.70 -17.50
CA MET A 112 -7.00 -6.03 -16.32
C MET A 112 -7.16 -7.51 -15.92
N LEU A 113 -8.39 -8.03 -15.95
CA LEU A 113 -8.66 -9.44 -15.69
C LEU A 113 -8.07 -10.36 -16.75
N LYS A 114 -8.13 -9.99 -18.04
CA LYS A 114 -7.44 -10.75 -19.10
C LYS A 114 -5.94 -10.86 -18.83
N GLY A 115 -5.29 -9.75 -18.49
CA GLY A 115 -3.87 -9.75 -18.12
C GLY A 115 -3.59 -10.64 -16.90
N PHE A 116 -4.43 -10.55 -15.86
CA PHE A 116 -4.35 -11.41 -14.68
C PHE A 116 -4.44 -12.90 -15.05
N PHE A 117 -5.42 -13.32 -15.83
CA PHE A 117 -5.60 -14.73 -16.20
C PHE A 117 -4.49 -15.26 -17.12
N VAL A 118 -3.98 -14.44 -18.03
CA VAL A 118 -2.82 -14.80 -18.85
C VAL A 118 -1.60 -15.02 -17.96
N PHE A 119 -1.32 -14.08 -17.05
CA PHE A 119 -0.19 -14.20 -16.13
C PHE A 119 -0.33 -15.40 -15.18
N LEU A 120 -1.52 -15.59 -14.62
CA LEU A 120 -1.83 -16.73 -13.74
C LEU A 120 -1.66 -18.07 -14.48
N GLY A 121 -2.09 -18.14 -15.75
CA GLY A 121 -1.88 -19.32 -16.58
C GLY A 121 -0.40 -19.60 -16.85
N LEU A 122 0.39 -18.56 -17.16
CA LEU A 122 1.83 -18.68 -17.38
C LEU A 122 2.58 -19.14 -16.12
N ILE A 123 2.28 -18.54 -14.97
CA ILE A 123 2.86 -18.96 -13.69
C ILE A 123 2.43 -20.39 -13.35
N GLY A 124 1.13 -20.70 -13.47
CA GLY A 124 0.63 -22.04 -13.19
C GLY A 124 1.33 -23.11 -14.03
N LEU A 125 1.54 -22.85 -15.33
CA LEU A 125 2.29 -23.74 -16.20
C LEU A 125 3.76 -23.87 -15.79
N ALA A 126 4.42 -22.75 -15.48
CA ALA A 126 5.81 -22.77 -15.04
C ALA A 126 5.99 -23.59 -13.75
N THR A 127 5.13 -23.38 -12.75
CA THR A 127 5.15 -24.15 -11.50
C THR A 127 4.87 -25.63 -11.73
N LEU A 128 3.94 -25.98 -12.63
CA LEU A 128 3.70 -27.38 -12.97
C LEU A 128 4.94 -28.04 -13.60
N LEU A 129 5.62 -27.35 -14.52
CA LEU A 129 6.84 -27.85 -15.15
C LEU A 129 7.98 -28.01 -14.14
N GLU A 130 8.10 -27.11 -13.16
CA GLU A 130 9.09 -27.23 -12.08
C GLU A 130 8.84 -28.44 -11.17
N THR A 131 7.59 -28.88 -11.06
CA THR A 131 7.22 -30.04 -10.21
C THR A 131 7.34 -31.40 -10.89
N LEU A 132 7.57 -31.45 -12.21
CA LEU A 132 7.74 -32.68 -13.00
C LEU A 132 9.22 -33.07 -13.13
#